data_AF-A0A1G3R4A5-F1
#
_entry.id   AF-A0A1G3R4A5-F1
#
_cell.length_a   1.000
_cell.length_b   1.000
_cell.length_c   1.000
_cell.angle_alpha   90.00
_cell.angle_beta   90.00
_cell.angle_gamma   90.00
#
_symmetry.space_group_name_H-M   'P 1'
#
loop_
_entity.id
_entity.type
_entity.pdbx_description
1 polymer ?
#
loop_
_entity_poly.entity_id
_entity_poly.type
_entity_poly.pdbx_seq_one_letter_code
_entity_poly.pdbx_strand_id
1 'polypeptide(L)'
;MFALVATLANLGTQRVASAVWPWPLRDLAALAAGTGVGLAVKYLLDSRWIFAFRGRGAVQDLRAFIRYAATGILTTGIFWAIELGFLSLFRAEWARYAGGAVGLCLGYTAKFFLDKRLVFGPPRA
;
A
#
# COMPACT_ATOMS: atom_id res chain seq x y z
N MET A 1 1.03 -0.97 14.61
CA MET A 1 2.52 -0.97 14.71
C MET A 1 3.21 -1.21 13.37
N PHE A 2 2.88 -2.24 12.57
CA PHE A 2 3.58 -2.48 11.28
C PHE A 2 3.50 -1.35 10.26
N ALA A 3 2.35 -0.65 10.19
CA ALA A 3 2.21 0.52 9.35
C ALA A 3 3.22 1.62 9.73
N LEU A 4 3.40 1.89 11.03
CA LEU A 4 4.38 2.87 11.52
C LEU A 4 5.81 2.51 11.12
N VAL A 5 6.19 1.23 11.23
CA VAL A 5 7.52 0.77 10.81
C VAL A 5 7.74 0.97 9.31
N ALA A 6 6.76 0.61 8.48
CA ALA A 6 6.82 0.84 7.04
C ALA A 6 6.89 2.33 6.68
N THR A 7 6.15 3.18 7.42
CA THR A 7 6.21 4.64 7.25
C THR A 7 7.58 5.20 7.60
N LEU A 8 8.18 4.78 8.72
CA LEU A 8 9.53 5.21 9.11
C LEU A 8 10.59 4.76 8.10
N ALA A 9 10.49 3.52 7.62
CA ALA A 9 11.37 3.01 6.58
C ALA A 9 11.24 3.83 5.29
N ASN A 10 10.01 4.13 4.86
CA ASN A 10 9.74 4.97 3.70
C ASN A 10 10.39 6.35 3.85
N LEU A 11 10.09 7.08 4.93
CA LEU A 11 10.61 8.44 5.15
C LEU A 11 12.13 8.45 5.31
N GLY A 12 12.71 7.48 6.02
CA GLY A 12 14.15 7.33 6.15
C GLY A 12 14.84 7.12 4.80
N THR A 13 14.27 6.26 3.94
CA THR A 13 14.77 6.05 2.58
C THR A 13 14.63 7.30 1.73
N GLN A 14 13.50 8.03 1.78
CA GLN A 14 13.37 9.30 1.08
C GLN A 14 14.47 10.28 1.50
N ARG A 15 14.70 10.43 2.82
CA ARG A 15 15.71 11.34 3.36
C ARG A 15 17.13 11.01 2.90
N VAL A 16 17.48 9.73 2.82
CA VAL A 16 18.77 9.27 2.31
C VAL A 16 18.84 9.51 0.80
N ALA A 17 17.84 9.05 0.04
CA ALA A 17 17.81 9.20 -1.41
C ALA A 17 17.89 10.66 -1.87
N SER A 18 17.17 11.58 -1.21
CA SER A 18 17.27 13.02 -1.47
C SER A 18 18.66 13.60 -1.19
N ALA A 19 19.46 12.98 -0.32
CA ALA A 19 20.82 13.43 -0.01
C ALA A 19 21.85 13.00 -1.05
N VAL A 20 21.67 11.83 -1.67
CA VAL A 20 22.62 11.26 -2.65
C VAL A 20 22.23 11.51 -4.11
N TRP A 21 20.95 11.72 -4.41
CA TRP A 21 20.51 11.85 -5.81
C TRP A 21 20.63 13.30 -6.33
N PRO A 22 21.22 13.50 -7.54
CA PRO A 22 21.37 14.83 -8.11
C PRO A 22 20.05 15.41 -8.66
N TRP A 23 20.02 16.75 -8.80
CA TRP A 23 18.97 17.43 -9.56
C TRP A 23 19.01 17.03 -11.04
N PRO A 24 17.87 17.03 -11.76
CA PRO A 24 16.53 17.44 -11.34
C PRO A 24 15.65 16.31 -10.80
N LEU A 25 16.11 15.05 -10.89
CA LEU A 25 15.30 13.89 -10.53
C LEU A 25 15.32 13.54 -9.04
N ARG A 26 16.00 14.35 -8.21
CA ARG A 26 16.20 14.10 -6.78
C ARG A 26 14.91 13.72 -6.04
N ASP A 27 13.89 14.55 -6.12
CA ASP A 27 12.66 14.37 -5.35
C ASP A 27 11.85 13.19 -5.86
N LEU A 28 11.81 13.01 -7.19
CA LEU A 28 11.15 11.87 -7.82
C LEU A 28 11.84 10.54 -7.45
N ALA A 29 13.16 10.50 -7.48
CA ALA A 29 13.95 9.34 -7.09
C ALA A 29 13.75 9.01 -5.60
N ALA A 30 13.71 10.04 -4.74
CA ALA A 30 13.45 9.85 -3.32
C ALA A 30 12.05 9.28 -3.07
N LEU A 31 11.01 9.85 -3.67
CA LEU A 31 9.64 9.37 -3.59
C LEU A 31 9.51 7.91 -4.07
N ALA A 32 10.11 7.59 -5.22
CA ALA A 32 10.08 6.24 -5.78
C ALA A 32 10.81 5.23 -4.86
N ALA A 33 12.02 5.57 -4.40
CA ALA A 33 12.79 4.71 -3.51
C ALA A 33 12.11 4.50 -2.16
N GLY A 34 11.61 5.58 -1.54
CA GLY A 34 10.89 5.52 -0.28
C GLY A 34 9.62 4.68 -0.38
N THR A 35 8.85 4.86 -1.46
CA THR A 35 7.64 4.08 -1.72
C THR A 35 7.96 2.60 -1.91
N GLY A 36 8.99 2.28 -2.72
CA GLY A 36 9.43 0.92 -2.95
C GLY A 36 9.86 0.22 -1.66
N VAL A 37 10.73 0.85 -0.86
CA VAL A 37 11.21 0.29 0.42
C VAL A 37 10.06 0.17 1.42
N GLY A 38 9.23 1.19 1.56
CA GLY A 38 8.08 1.16 2.46
C GLY A 38 7.12 0.02 2.15
N LEU A 39 6.79 -0.18 0.87
CA LEU A 39 5.96 -1.28 0.41
C LEU A 39 6.61 -2.65 0.65
N ALA A 40 7.92 -2.79 0.37
CA ALA A 40 8.64 -4.04 0.61
C ALA A 40 8.65 -4.40 2.11
N VAL A 41 8.98 -3.45 2.98
CA VAL A 41 8.93 -3.65 4.44
C VAL A 41 7.52 -4.03 4.89
N LYS A 42 6.50 -3.34 4.39
CA LYS A 42 5.11 -3.63 4.70
C LYS A 42 4.71 -5.04 4.27
N TYR A 43 5.07 -5.44 3.05
CA TYR A 43 4.84 -6.79 2.55
C TYR A 43 5.52 -7.85 3.41
N LEU A 44 6.79 -7.66 3.78
CA LEU A 44 7.52 -8.62 4.61
C LEU A 44 6.88 -8.79 5.99
N LEU A 45 6.45 -7.67 6.60
CA LEU A 45 5.77 -7.70 7.90
C LEU A 45 4.41 -8.40 7.81
N ASP A 46 3.60 -8.05 6.81
CA ASP A 46 2.26 -8.63 6.65
C ASP A 46 2.35 -10.13 6.29
N SER A 47 3.25 -10.48 5.36
CA SER A 47 3.52 -11.86 4.95
C SER A 47 3.93 -12.72 6.14
N ARG A 48 4.90 -12.25 6.95
CA ARG A 48 5.45 -13.03 8.06
C ARG A 48 4.51 -13.11 9.27
N TRP A 49 3.85 -12.01 9.63
CA TRP A 49 3.15 -11.89 10.92
C TRP A 49 1.63 -11.91 10.81
N ILE A 50 1.04 -11.43 9.72
CA ILE A 50 -0.43 -11.42 9.55
C ILE A 50 -0.89 -12.70 8.85
N PHE A 51 -0.21 -13.08 7.78
CA PHE A 51 -0.61 -14.21 6.94
C PHE A 51 0.22 -15.48 7.14
N ALA A 52 1.29 -15.40 7.94
CA ALA A 52 2.23 -16.51 8.19
C ALA A 52 2.68 -17.24 6.89
N PHE A 53 2.82 -16.47 5.81
CA PHE A 53 3.05 -17.00 4.48
C PHE A 53 4.52 -17.43 4.34
N ARG A 54 4.72 -18.68 3.91
CA ARG A 54 6.04 -19.22 3.55
C ARG A 54 6.14 -19.30 2.03
N GLY A 55 6.80 -18.31 1.43
CA GLY A 55 7.18 -18.38 0.02
C GLY A 55 8.02 -19.61 -0.27
N ARG A 56 7.80 -20.28 -1.42
CA ARG A 56 8.62 -21.42 -1.86
C ARG A 56 9.73 -20.98 -2.84
N GLY A 57 10.16 -19.72 -2.78
CA GLY A 57 11.30 -19.17 -3.54
C GLY A 57 11.14 -17.70 -3.98
N ALA A 58 12.26 -17.06 -4.33
CA ALA A 58 12.34 -15.62 -4.62
C ALA A 58 11.40 -15.13 -5.75
N VAL A 59 11.23 -15.92 -6.82
CA VAL A 59 10.32 -15.56 -7.93
C VAL A 59 8.86 -15.56 -7.49
N GLN A 60 8.48 -16.47 -6.58
CA GLN A 60 7.11 -16.57 -6.08
C GLN A 60 6.82 -15.43 -5.10
N ASP A 61 7.81 -15.08 -4.27
CA ASP A 61 7.73 -13.92 -3.38
C ASP A 61 7.61 -12.61 -4.17
N LEU A 62 8.35 -12.46 -5.28
CA LEU A 62 8.22 -11.30 -6.15
C LEU A 62 6.81 -11.23 -6.78
N ARG A 63 6.28 -12.36 -7.27
CA ARG A 63 4.90 -12.41 -7.81
C ARG A 63 3.85 -12.07 -6.75
N ALA A 64 4.01 -12.58 -5.52
CA ALA A 64 3.14 -12.26 -4.41
C ALA A 64 3.23 -10.77 -4.03
N PHE A 65 4.43 -10.21 -3.98
CA PHE A 65 4.65 -8.78 -3.76
C PHE A 65 3.97 -7.91 -4.83
N ILE A 66 4.09 -8.26 -6.12
CA ILE A 66 3.42 -7.51 -7.21
C ILE A 66 1.91 -7.54 -7.02
N ARG A 67 1.33 -8.70 -6.70
CA ARG A 67 -0.12 -8.80 -6.41
C ARG A 67 -0.51 -7.97 -5.20
N TYR A 68 0.29 -8.01 -4.14
CA TYR A 68 0.08 -7.23 -2.92
C TYR A 68 0.10 -5.71 -3.17
N ALA A 69 1.05 -5.26 -3.98
CA ALA A 69 1.13 -3.86 -4.40
C ALA A 69 -0.08 -3.47 -5.27
N ALA A 70 -0.46 -4.32 -6.22
CA ALA A 70 -1.59 -4.08 -7.11
C ALA A 70 -2.94 -4.01 -6.36
N THR A 71 -3.19 -4.91 -5.40
CA THR A 71 -4.38 -4.85 -4.56
C THR A 71 -4.40 -3.59 -3.70
N GLY A 72 -3.23 -3.15 -3.21
CA GLY A 72 -3.06 -1.86 -2.53
C GLY A 72 -3.56 -0.69 -3.38
N ILE A 73 -2.99 -0.52 -4.58
CA ILE A 73 -3.36 0.55 -5.52
C ILE A 73 -4.86 0.51 -5.83
N LEU A 74 -5.40 -0.67 -6.12
CA LEU A 74 -6.82 -0.84 -6.41
C LEU A 74 -7.70 -0.35 -5.24
N THR A 75 -7.39 -0.78 -4.01
CA THR A 75 -8.18 -0.39 -2.83
C THR A 75 -8.07 1.09 -2.50
N THR A 76 -6.91 1.72 -2.76
CA THR A 76 -6.76 3.17 -2.64
C THR A 76 -7.62 3.90 -3.67
N GLY A 77 -7.70 3.41 -4.90
CA GLY A 77 -8.60 3.94 -5.92
C GLY A 77 -10.08 3.88 -5.51
N ILE A 78 -10.51 2.77 -4.90
CA ILE A 78 -11.87 2.62 -4.36
C ILE A 78 -12.14 3.65 -3.26
N PHE A 79 -11.20 3.80 -2.31
CA PHE A 79 -11.29 4.80 -1.25
C PHE A 79 -11.46 6.23 -1.82
N TRP A 80 -10.60 6.62 -2.77
CA TRP A 80 -10.70 7.94 -3.41
C TRP A 80 -11.99 8.13 -4.20
N ALA A 81 -12.47 7.11 -4.91
CA ALA A 81 -13.71 7.20 -5.66
C ALA A 81 -14.91 7.49 -4.75
N ILE A 82 -14.93 6.89 -3.55
CA ILE A 82 -15.99 7.14 -2.56
C ILE A 82 -15.82 8.53 -1.93
N GLU A 83 -14.62 8.90 -1.49
CA GLU A 83 -14.34 10.22 -0.91
C GLU A 83 -14.73 11.35 -1.87
N LEU A 84 -14.25 11.27 -3.11
CA LEU A 84 -14.54 12.25 -4.15
C LEU A 84 -16.00 12.18 -4.60
N GLY A 85 -16.62 11.00 -4.66
CA GLY A 85 -18.04 10.84 -4.96
C GLY A 85 -18.91 11.58 -3.93
N PHE A 86 -18.62 11.45 -2.64
CA PHE A 86 -19.32 12.19 -1.59
C PHE A 86 -19.07 13.70 -1.70
N LEU A 87 -17.83 14.13 -1.92
CA LEU A 87 -17.52 15.54 -2.15
C LEU A 87 -18.29 16.11 -3.35
N SER A 88 -18.37 15.36 -4.46
CA SER A 88 -19.07 15.79 -5.68
C SER A 88 -20.59 15.84 -5.50
N LEU A 89 -21.18 14.89 -4.76
CA LEU A 89 -22.62 14.83 -4.52
C LEU A 89 -23.10 15.91 -3.56
N PHE A 90 -22.38 16.13 -2.45
CA PHE A 90 -22.82 17.03 -1.38
C PHE A 90 -22.13 18.41 -1.40
N ARG A 91 -21.03 18.55 -2.15
CA ARG A 91 -20.25 19.79 -2.32
C ARG A 91 -19.88 20.48 -1.01
N ALA A 92 -19.65 19.68 0.03
CA ALA A 92 -19.37 20.15 1.38
C ALA A 92 -18.14 19.44 1.96
N GLU A 93 -17.38 20.16 2.79
CA GLU A 93 -16.13 19.63 3.35
C GLU A 93 -16.36 18.44 4.28
N TRP A 94 -17.38 18.50 5.14
CA TRP A 94 -17.74 17.39 6.03
C TRP A 94 -18.08 16.12 5.26
N ALA A 95 -18.70 16.24 4.09
CA ALA A 95 -19.11 15.10 3.27
C ALA A 95 -17.89 14.37 2.69
N ARG A 96 -16.83 15.12 2.34
CA ARG A 96 -15.54 14.53 1.95
C ARG A 96 -14.98 13.65 3.06
N TYR A 97 -14.94 14.15 4.30
CA TYR A 97 -14.44 13.34 5.43
C TYR A 97 -15.33 12.14 5.75
N ALA A 98 -16.66 12.29 5.64
CA ALA A 98 -17.61 11.17 5.82
C ALA A 98 -17.42 10.09 4.73
N GLY A 99 -17.34 10.50 3.47
CA GLY A 99 -17.03 9.60 2.34
C GLY A 99 -15.66 8.95 2.49
N GLY A 100 -14.66 9.71 2.95
CA GLY A 100 -13.33 9.20 3.24
C GLY A 100 -13.34 8.13 4.34
N ALA A 101 -14.09 8.32 5.43
CA ALA A 101 -14.24 7.33 6.48
C ALA A 101 -14.89 6.03 5.95
N VAL A 102 -15.96 6.15 5.17
CA VAL A 102 -16.64 5.00 4.52
C VAL A 102 -15.69 4.29 3.54
N GLY A 103 -14.99 5.07 2.70
CA GLY A 103 -14.05 4.56 1.72
C GLY A 103 -12.86 3.85 2.36
N LEU A 104 -12.33 4.36 3.48
CA LEU A 104 -11.27 3.70 4.25
C LEU A 104 -11.76 2.38 4.84
N CYS A 105 -12.94 2.35 5.47
CA CYS A 105 -13.52 1.12 6.01
C CYS A 105 -13.65 0.05 4.91
N LEU A 106 -14.30 0.40 3.79
CA LEU A 106 -14.48 -0.52 2.67
C LEU A 106 -13.14 -0.93 2.04
N GLY A 107 -12.22 0.02 1.86
CA GLY A 107 -10.89 -0.21 1.30
C GLY A 107 -10.08 -1.20 2.14
N TYR A 108 -10.05 -1.02 3.46
CA TYR A 108 -9.36 -1.94 4.37
C TYR A 108 -10.00 -3.32 4.39
N THR A 109 -11.33 -3.40 4.45
CA THR A 109 -12.05 -4.68 4.41
C THR A 109 -11.78 -5.41 3.10
N ALA A 110 -11.91 -4.73 1.96
CA ALA A 110 -11.63 -5.29 0.64
C ALA A 110 -10.16 -5.74 0.53
N LYS A 111 -9.22 -4.91 1.01
CA LYS A 111 -7.79 -5.23 0.98
C LYS A 111 -7.48 -6.51 1.76
N PHE A 112 -8.06 -6.66 2.96
CA PHE A 112 -7.89 -7.87 3.76
C PHE A 112 -8.34 -9.13 3.00
N PHE A 113 -9.53 -9.10 2.39
CA PHE A 113 -10.05 -10.26 1.64
C PHE A 113 -9.27 -10.53 0.35
N LEU A 114 -8.88 -9.48 -0.38
CA LEU A 114 -8.07 -9.60 -1.59
C LEU A 114 -6.69 -10.18 -1.29
N ASP A 115 -6.00 -9.67 -0.28
CA ASP A 115 -4.68 -10.15 0.10
C ASP A 115 -4.75 -11.61 0.59
N LYS A 116 -5.76 -11.94 1.40
CA LYS A 116 -6.00 -13.32 1.84
C LYS A 116 -6.23 -14.30 0.67
N ARG A 117 -6.94 -13.89 -0.38
CA ARG A 117 -7.35 -14.78 -1.48
C ARG A 117 -6.36 -14.82 -2.65
N LEU A 118 -5.78 -13.69 -3.01
CA LEU A 118 -4.97 -13.51 -4.23
C LEU A 118 -3.47 -13.52 -3.97
N VAL A 119 -3.05 -13.08 -2.79
CA VAL A 119 -1.64 -12.95 -2.42
C VAL A 119 -1.20 -14.14 -1.57
N PHE A 120 -1.93 -14.41 -0.49
CA PHE A 120 -1.53 -15.36 0.55
C PHE A 120 -2.40 -16.62 0.61
N GLY A 121 -3.27 -16.83 -0.38
CA GLY A 121 -4.14 -18.00 -0.46
C GLY A 121 -3.36 -19.29 -0.78
N PRO A 122 -3.93 -20.47 -0.49
CA PRO A 122 -3.31 -21.74 -0.83
C PRO A 122 -3.04 -21.83 -2.35
N PRO A 123 -1.99 -22.55 -2.77
CA PRO A 123 -1.69 -22.77 -4.18
C PRO A 123 -2.94 -23.36 -4.86
N ARG A 124 -3.40 -22.75 -5.95
CA ARG A 124 -4.45 -23.36 -6.76
C ARG A 124 -3.89 -24.67 -7.31
N ALA A 125 -4.56 -25.78 -6.98
CA ALA A 125 -4.28 -27.11 -7.50
C ALA A 125 -4.47 -27.16 -9.02
#